data_AF-A0A2I0VEQ4-F1
#
_entry.id   AF-A0A2I0VEQ4-F1
#
_cell.length_a   1.000
_cell.length_b   1.000
_cell.length_c   1.000
_cell.angle_alpha   90.00
_cell.angle_beta   90.00
_cell.angle_gamma   90.00
#
_symmetry.space_group_name_H-M   'P 1'
#
loop_
_entity.id
_entity.type
_entity.pdbx_description
1 polymer ?
#
loop_
_entity_poly.entity_id
_entity_poly.type
_entity_poly.pdbx_seq_one_letter_code
_entity_poly.pdbx_strand_id
1 'polypeptide(L)'
;MHSRFIGNGEFLLRLDIPLVLSSSSSHSSKSQHLELVLLHIPASMAASKVLVEYAKSSRSSCKICSKNITAGSLRMGFSTKDPRGFDSVRWHHLNCYANSHPLGTVEEIKGFFSLKGSDQESLRKLVAEPTSSQSLDGDNMKEIEESHEMEVKKRKLLGAENKKNLEVKFSLSDVKNKYKDANLPPNWKAFNTIIFNEREEGLHDTEKIAAFDFDGCLANTSVKRIGADAWSLMYASIPEKLQELYNGGYKLVIFTNESNIERWKNKRQQAVDSKIGRLDSFIKLVKVPIQVFIACGLRNGKMESDDPFRKPMTGMWKIFTEHFNSGIALDMDQSFYVGDAAGRTNDHSDADIKFAQAVGLKFYVPEKFFLA
;
A
#
# COMPACT_ATOMS: atom_id res chain seq x y z
N MET A 1 48.55 6.75 22.35
CA MET A 1 47.55 5.82 22.91
C MET A 1 48.30 4.68 23.57
N HIS A 2 48.18 4.53 24.89
CA HIS A 2 48.70 3.35 25.60
C HIS A 2 47.50 2.59 26.17
N SER A 3 47.33 1.34 25.77
CA SER A 3 46.37 0.41 26.38
C SER A 3 47.12 -0.55 27.30
N ARG A 4 46.64 -0.72 28.52
CA ARG A 4 47.08 -1.76 29.47
C ARG A 4 45.89 -2.65 29.78
N PHE A 5 46.11 -3.96 29.67
CA PHE A 5 45.11 -4.99 29.95
C PHE A 5 44.93 -5.14 31.47
N ILE A 6 43.67 -5.09 31.92
CA ILE A 6 43.27 -5.56 33.25
C ILE A 6 42.13 -6.54 32.98
N GLY A 7 42.24 -7.76 33.52
CA GLY A 7 41.32 -8.87 33.21
C GLY A 7 39.84 -8.55 33.48
N ASN A 8 38.96 -9.28 32.79
CA ASN A 8 37.49 -9.14 32.71
C ASN A 8 36.93 -8.16 31.66
N GLY A 9 37.60 -8.02 30.51
CA GLY A 9 36.95 -7.57 29.28
C GLY A 9 36.50 -6.10 29.26
N GLU A 10 36.94 -5.28 30.20
CA GLU A 10 36.70 -3.82 30.18
C GLU A 10 37.86 -3.08 29.49
N PHE A 11 37.52 -2.24 28.52
CA PHE A 11 38.45 -1.29 27.89
C PHE A 11 38.19 0.12 28.42
N LEU A 12 39.15 0.68 29.15
CA LEU A 12 39.18 2.10 29.51
C LEU A 12 39.81 2.90 28.36
N LEU A 13 38.97 3.57 27.55
CA LEU A 13 39.42 4.58 26.59
C LEU A 13 39.43 5.95 27.28
N ARG A 14 40.62 6.45 27.62
CA ARG A 14 40.83 7.86 27.94
C ARG A 14 40.91 8.66 26.64
N LEU A 15 39.95 9.56 26.43
CA LEU A 15 40.04 10.64 25.45
C LEU A 15 40.35 11.93 26.19
N ASP A 16 41.59 12.42 26.06
CA ASP A 16 41.97 13.75 26.53
C ASP A 16 41.54 14.79 25.48
N ILE A 17 40.51 15.57 25.78
CA ILE A 17 40.10 16.72 24.96
C ILE A 17 40.61 18.00 25.66
N PRO A 18 41.57 18.74 25.09
CA PRO A 18 42.02 19.99 25.68
C PRO A 18 41.00 21.09 25.41
N LEU A 19 40.42 21.64 26.48
CA LEU A 19 39.58 22.83 26.45
C LEU A 19 40.47 24.05 26.67
N VAL A 20 40.66 24.84 25.61
CA VAL A 20 41.36 26.13 25.66
C VAL A 20 40.39 27.19 26.18
N LEU A 21 40.66 27.74 27.36
CA LEU A 21 40.04 28.99 27.81
C LEU A 21 41.10 29.94 28.37
N SER A 22 41.05 31.17 27.86
CA SER A 22 41.96 32.28 28.11
C SER A 22 41.63 33.03 29.41
N SER A 23 42.72 33.43 30.07
CA SER A 23 42.93 34.61 30.92
C SER A 23 42.28 34.74 32.30
N SER A 24 43.20 34.93 33.26
CA SER A 24 43.29 35.94 34.32
C SER A 24 42.52 35.80 35.64
N SER A 25 43.33 35.80 36.71
CA SER A 25 43.12 36.32 38.07
C SER A 25 42.12 35.62 39.01
N SER A 26 42.72 34.91 39.97
CA SER A 26 42.46 34.96 41.42
C SER A 26 41.04 35.31 41.91
N HIS A 27 40.27 34.30 42.32
CA HIS A 27 39.93 34.09 43.74
C HIS A 27 39.03 32.85 43.93
N SER A 28 39.20 32.26 45.11
CA SER A 28 38.44 31.19 45.76
C SER A 28 36.96 31.09 45.38
N SER A 29 36.52 29.91 44.92
CA SER A 29 35.16 29.44 45.12
C SER A 29 35.13 27.91 45.17
N LYS A 30 34.52 27.38 46.23
CA LYS A 30 34.38 25.96 46.53
C LYS A 30 33.54 25.29 45.43
N SER A 31 34.10 24.31 44.73
CA SER A 31 33.32 23.45 43.84
C SER A 31 32.55 22.43 44.69
N GLN A 32 31.22 22.56 44.73
CA GLN A 32 30.34 21.53 45.24
C GLN A 32 30.36 20.36 44.26
N HIS A 33 30.87 19.21 44.70
CA HIS A 33 30.74 17.96 43.97
C HIS A 33 29.27 17.53 44.02
N LEU A 34 28.54 17.73 42.91
CA LEU A 34 27.31 16.99 42.68
C LEU A 34 27.71 15.56 42.35
N GLU A 35 27.68 14.70 43.35
CA GLU A 35 27.75 13.26 43.18
C GLU A 35 26.44 12.84 42.47
N LEU A 36 26.47 12.77 41.15
CA LEU A 36 25.39 12.16 40.39
C LEU A 36 25.45 10.66 40.68
N VAL A 37 24.69 10.24 41.69
CA VAL A 37 24.38 8.83 41.92
C VAL A 37 23.62 8.35 40.69
N LEU A 38 24.34 7.87 39.68
CA LEU A 38 23.76 7.00 38.68
C LEU A 38 23.40 5.71 39.41
N LEU A 39 22.14 5.63 39.83
CA LEU A 39 21.49 4.36 40.05
C LEU A 39 21.76 3.51 38.81
N HIS A 40 22.62 2.52 38.96
CA HIS A 40 22.92 1.54 37.94
C HIS A 40 21.63 0.76 37.69
N ILE A 41 20.90 1.17 36.66
CA ILE A 41 19.82 0.37 36.09
C ILE A 41 20.51 -0.83 35.43
N PRO A 42 20.18 -2.08 35.82
CA PRO A 42 20.79 -3.24 35.21
C PRO A 42 20.51 -3.24 33.72
N ALA A 43 21.57 -3.34 32.91
CA ALA A 43 21.49 -3.61 31.48
C ALA A 43 20.95 -5.03 31.25
N SER A 44 19.63 -5.17 31.36
CA SER A 44 18.86 -6.30 30.82
C SER A 44 17.39 -5.89 30.68
N MET A 45 17.14 -4.98 29.74
CA MET A 45 15.84 -4.83 29.11
C MET A 45 16.08 -5.08 27.64
N ALA A 46 15.95 -6.33 27.22
CA ALA A 46 15.85 -6.65 25.80
C ALA A 46 14.78 -5.71 25.21
N ALA A 47 15.17 -4.91 24.22
CA ALA A 47 14.31 -3.90 23.61
C ALA A 47 12.95 -4.52 23.27
N SER A 48 11.95 -4.25 24.11
CA SER A 48 10.62 -4.82 23.98
C SER A 48 9.98 -4.15 22.78
N LYS A 49 9.89 -4.87 21.66
CA LYS A 49 9.31 -4.32 20.43
C LYS A 49 7.80 -4.19 20.64
N VAL A 50 7.33 -2.95 20.77
CA VAL A 50 5.91 -2.63 20.73
C VAL A 50 5.40 -2.90 19.33
N LEU A 51 4.25 -3.55 19.23
CA LEU A 51 3.62 -3.85 17.97
C LEU A 51 2.11 -3.59 18.02
N VAL A 52 1.55 -3.21 16.88
CA VAL A 52 0.13 -2.95 16.68
C VAL A 52 -0.37 -3.71 15.47
N GLU A 53 -1.53 -4.35 15.60
CA GLU A 53 -2.21 -5.04 14.50
C GLU A 53 -3.71 -5.15 14.75
N TYR A 54 -4.46 -5.52 13.71
CA TYR A 54 -5.82 -6.02 13.89
C TYR A 54 -5.79 -7.43 14.44
N ALA A 55 -6.63 -7.71 15.43
CA ALA A 55 -6.77 -9.04 15.99
C ALA A 55 -7.23 -10.04 14.92
N LYS A 56 -6.38 -11.00 14.56
CA LYS A 56 -6.70 -12.03 13.54
C LYS A 56 -7.85 -12.96 13.93
N SER A 57 -8.12 -13.08 15.23
CA SER A 57 -9.23 -13.85 15.80
C SER A 57 -9.54 -13.32 17.21
N SER A 58 -10.70 -13.68 17.75
CA SER A 58 -11.11 -13.31 19.11
C SER A 58 -10.47 -14.16 20.23
N ARG A 59 -9.38 -14.88 19.94
CA ARG A 59 -8.72 -15.83 20.88
C ARG A 59 -7.76 -15.17 21.88
N SER A 60 -7.41 -13.89 21.67
CA SER A 60 -6.54 -13.16 22.59
C SER A 60 -7.35 -12.39 23.63
N SER A 61 -6.90 -12.40 24.88
CA SER A 61 -7.41 -11.54 25.94
C SER A 61 -6.45 -10.40 26.26
N CYS A 62 -7.01 -9.23 26.57
CA CYS A 62 -6.24 -8.08 27.02
C CYS A 62 -5.63 -8.34 28.39
N LYS A 63 -4.32 -8.12 28.54
CA LYS A 63 -3.61 -8.35 29.81
C LYS A 63 -3.83 -7.28 30.90
N ILE A 64 -4.63 -6.24 30.62
CA ILE A 64 -4.99 -5.20 31.60
C ILE A 64 -6.41 -5.42 32.12
N CYS A 65 -7.41 -5.46 31.23
CA CYS A 65 -8.81 -5.58 31.64
C CYS A 65 -9.34 -7.02 31.64
N SER A 66 -8.51 -8.00 31.23
CA SER A 66 -8.83 -9.43 31.12
C SER A 66 -9.97 -9.79 30.15
N LYS A 67 -10.59 -8.81 29.47
CA LYS A 67 -11.63 -9.04 28.46
C LYS A 67 -11.04 -9.52 27.14
N ASN A 68 -11.83 -10.25 26.36
CA ASN A 68 -11.45 -10.68 25.02
C ASN A 68 -11.26 -9.49 24.08
N ILE A 69 -10.33 -9.64 23.14
CA ILE A 69 -10.09 -8.69 22.06
C ILE A 69 -10.77 -9.25 20.80
N THR A 70 -11.79 -8.56 20.31
CA THR A 70 -12.62 -9.02 19.17
C THR A 70 -11.80 -9.10 17.89
N ALA A 71 -12.03 -10.13 17.07
CA ALA A 71 -11.46 -10.23 15.73
C ALA A 71 -11.72 -8.95 14.92
N GLY A 72 -10.70 -8.46 14.21
CA GLY A 72 -10.76 -7.22 13.43
C GLY A 72 -10.58 -5.93 14.24
N SER A 73 -10.57 -5.97 15.58
CA SER A 73 -10.28 -4.78 16.41
C SER A 73 -8.78 -4.53 16.55
N LEU A 74 -8.39 -3.26 16.73
CA LEU A 74 -6.99 -2.90 17.00
C LEU A 74 -6.53 -3.39 18.38
N ARG A 75 -5.35 -3.98 18.40
CA ARG A 75 -4.67 -4.37 19.63
C ARG A 75 -3.19 -4.02 19.57
N MET A 76 -2.64 -3.71 20.73
CA MET A 76 -1.21 -3.48 20.91
C MET A 76 -0.59 -4.56 21.77
N GLY A 77 0.69 -4.84 21.55
CA GLY A 77 1.39 -5.85 22.33
C GLY A 77 2.88 -5.62 22.46
N PHE A 78 3.44 -6.18 23.52
CA PHE A 78 4.88 -6.27 23.74
C PHE A 78 5.36 -7.66 23.37
N SER A 79 6.35 -7.73 22.48
CA SER A 79 7.04 -8.99 22.18
C SER A 79 8.22 -9.16 23.13
N THR A 80 8.16 -10.20 23.95
CA THR A 80 9.28 -10.67 24.78
C THR A 80 9.85 -11.94 24.18
N LYS A 81 11.18 -12.02 24.06
CA LYS A 81 11.85 -13.27 23.68
C LYS A 81 11.82 -14.24 24.85
N ASP A 82 11.19 -15.39 24.67
CA ASP A 82 11.27 -16.50 25.63
C ASP A 82 12.73 -17.01 25.66
N PRO A 83 13.26 -17.43 26.82
CA PRO A 83 14.59 -18.04 26.94
C PRO A 83 14.82 -19.24 26.02
N ARG A 84 13.75 -19.90 25.56
CA ARG A 84 13.78 -21.02 24.60
C ARG A 84 13.73 -20.56 23.13
N GLY A 85 13.80 -19.25 22.87
CA GLY A 85 13.92 -18.66 21.54
C GLY A 85 12.60 -18.33 20.83
N PHE A 86 11.45 -18.53 21.47
CA PHE A 86 10.14 -18.19 20.89
C PHE A 86 9.68 -16.78 21.27
N ASP A 87 9.13 -16.03 20.33
CA ASP A 87 8.53 -14.73 20.62
C ASP A 87 7.15 -14.92 21.30
N SER A 88 6.99 -14.37 22.51
CA SER A 88 5.71 -14.33 23.22
C SER A 88 5.19 -12.89 23.24
N VAL A 89 3.98 -12.68 22.72
CA VAL A 89 3.35 -11.36 22.65
C VAL A 89 2.24 -11.24 23.68
N ARG A 90 2.35 -10.23 24.56
CA ARG A 90 1.29 -9.87 25.51
C ARG A 90 0.38 -8.85 24.87
N TRP A 91 -0.87 -9.24 24.59
CA TRP A 91 -1.85 -8.40 23.89
C TRP A 91 -2.70 -7.52 24.82
N HIS A 92 -3.06 -6.33 24.36
CA HIS A 92 -3.87 -5.33 25.06
C HIS A 92 -4.85 -4.67 24.09
N HIS A 93 -6.02 -4.23 24.56
CA HIS A 93 -6.84 -3.29 23.78
C HIS A 93 -6.08 -1.97 23.61
N LEU A 94 -6.36 -1.27 22.50
CA LEU A 94 -5.73 0.00 22.17
C LEU A 94 -5.79 1.00 23.33
N ASN A 95 -7.00 1.28 23.82
CA ASN A 95 -7.21 2.26 24.90
C ASN A 95 -6.65 1.78 26.24
N CYS A 96 -6.73 0.48 26.54
CA CYS A 96 -6.16 -0.05 27.78
C CYS A 96 -4.64 0.16 27.82
N TYR A 97 -3.97 -0.03 26.69
CA TYR A 97 -2.53 0.19 26.58
C TYR A 97 -2.19 1.67 26.67
N ALA A 98 -2.86 2.53 25.90
CA ALA A 98 -2.62 3.99 25.88
C ALA A 98 -2.76 4.63 27.28
N ASN A 99 -3.68 4.11 28.09
CA ASN A 99 -3.91 4.60 29.46
C ASN A 99 -2.89 4.07 30.49
N SER A 100 -2.11 3.05 30.17
CA SER A 100 -1.23 2.37 31.15
C SER A 100 0.26 2.41 30.80
N HIS A 101 0.61 2.72 29.55
CA HIS A 101 2.00 2.79 29.08
C HIS A 101 2.20 4.07 28.27
N PRO A 102 3.30 4.80 28.47
CA PRO A 102 3.65 5.92 27.62
C PRO A 102 3.80 5.42 26.17
N LEU A 103 3.02 6.00 25.26
CA LEU A 103 3.19 5.76 23.84
C LEU A 103 4.39 6.59 23.35
N GLY A 104 5.42 5.91 22.81
CA GLY A 104 6.52 6.58 22.11
C GLY A 104 6.05 7.20 20.78
N THR A 105 6.98 7.50 19.87
CA THR A 105 6.61 7.93 18.51
C THR A 105 5.83 6.80 17.83
N VAL A 106 4.62 7.08 17.34
CA VAL A 106 3.75 6.04 16.76
C VAL A 106 4.39 5.40 15.52
N GLU A 107 5.27 6.15 14.86
CA GLU A 107 6.07 5.72 13.72
C GLU A 107 7.07 4.60 14.07
N GLU A 108 7.50 4.48 15.33
CA GLU A 108 8.37 3.40 15.81
C GLU A 108 7.60 2.13 16.18
N ILE A 109 6.27 2.20 16.29
CA ILE A 109 5.44 1.05 16.63
C ILE A 109 5.37 0.08 15.43
N LYS A 110 5.85 -1.14 15.65
CA LYS A 110 5.86 -2.17 14.59
C LYS A 110 4.44 -2.51 14.15
N GLY A 111 4.15 -2.33 12.88
CA GLY A 111 2.81 -2.60 12.31
C GLY A 111 1.91 -1.36 12.21
N PHE A 112 2.36 -0.19 12.69
CA PHE A 112 1.60 1.06 12.59
C PHE A 112 1.25 1.43 11.14
N PHE A 113 2.23 1.39 10.24
CA PHE A 113 2.00 1.66 8.81
C PHE A 113 1.13 0.62 8.10
N SER A 114 0.85 -0.52 8.74
CA SER A 114 -0.05 -1.56 8.23
C SER A 114 -1.51 -1.34 8.65
N LEU A 115 -1.80 -0.32 9.45
CA LEU A 115 -3.16 0.05 9.85
C LEU A 115 -3.86 0.88 8.76
N LYS A 116 -5.19 0.99 8.85
CA LYS A 116 -5.98 1.84 7.93
C LYS A 116 -5.62 3.31 8.19
N GLY A 117 -5.71 4.17 7.17
CA GLY A 117 -5.35 5.59 7.32
C GLY A 117 -6.11 6.31 8.44
N SER A 118 -7.41 6.02 8.59
CA SER A 118 -8.24 6.53 9.69
C SER A 118 -7.74 6.08 11.07
N ASP A 119 -7.26 4.85 11.16
CA ASP A 119 -6.76 4.25 12.40
C ASP A 119 -5.34 4.71 12.74
N GLN A 120 -4.50 4.98 11.72
CA GLN A 120 -3.20 5.65 11.90
C GLN A 120 -3.39 7.06 12.42
N GLU A 121 -4.35 7.80 11.88
CA GLU A 121 -4.70 9.14 12.33
C GLU A 121 -5.28 9.13 13.75
N SER A 122 -6.15 8.16 14.04
CA SER A 122 -6.71 7.97 15.39
C SER A 122 -5.62 7.65 16.41
N LEU A 123 -4.63 6.83 16.05
CA LEU A 123 -3.46 6.54 16.89
C LEU A 123 -2.52 7.74 17.05
N ARG A 124 -2.30 8.54 15.99
CA ARG A 124 -1.54 9.80 16.11
C ARG A 124 -2.22 10.77 17.06
N LYS A 125 -3.54 10.92 16.94
CA LYS A 125 -4.35 11.73 17.86
C LYS A 125 -4.30 11.20 19.29
N LEU A 126 -4.38 9.88 19.46
CA LEU A 126 -4.27 9.22 20.77
C LEU A 126 -2.91 9.43 21.46
N VAL A 127 -1.85 9.74 20.70
CA VAL A 127 -0.51 10.07 21.22
C VAL A 127 -0.27 11.57 21.34
N ALA A 128 -0.94 12.38 20.53
CA ALA A 128 -0.84 13.84 20.56
C ALA A 128 -1.71 14.49 21.66
N GLU A 129 -2.69 13.77 22.20
CA GLU A 129 -3.53 14.27 23.29
C GLU A 129 -3.00 13.81 24.65
N PRO A 130 -2.54 14.73 25.52
CA PRO A 130 -2.40 14.42 26.94
C PRO A 130 -3.80 14.17 27.50
N THR A 131 -4.01 12.96 27.98
CA THR A 131 -5.26 12.50 28.58
C THR A 131 -5.73 13.44 29.69
N SER A 132 -6.90 14.04 29.50
CA SER A 132 -7.85 14.24 30.58
C SER A 132 -9.14 13.50 30.22
N SER A 133 -9.67 12.84 31.22
CA SER A 133 -10.59 11.71 31.15
C SER A 133 -12.07 12.11 31.08
N GLN A 134 -12.89 11.17 30.58
CA GLN A 134 -14.31 10.86 30.90
C GLN A 134 -15.42 11.25 29.89
N SER A 135 -15.88 10.20 29.17
CA SER A 135 -17.26 9.65 29.03
C SER A 135 -18.49 10.46 28.57
N LEU A 136 -19.35 9.73 27.80
CA LEU A 136 -20.79 9.90 27.47
C LEU A 136 -21.07 10.90 26.32
N ASP A 137 -22.04 10.78 25.41
CA ASP A 137 -23.06 9.81 24.97
C ASP A 137 -23.65 10.36 23.64
N GLY A 138 -24.27 9.51 22.81
CA GLY A 138 -25.52 9.80 22.05
C GLY A 138 -25.58 10.83 20.88
N ASP A 139 -25.88 10.29 19.69
CA ASP A 139 -26.90 10.72 18.69
C ASP A 139 -26.86 12.04 17.88
N ASN A 140 -27.39 11.88 16.64
CA ASN A 140 -27.77 12.84 15.58
C ASN A 140 -26.62 13.51 14.78
N MET A 141 -26.48 13.34 13.47
CA MET A 141 -27.40 13.37 12.31
C MET A 141 -27.96 14.78 12.01
N LYS A 142 -27.45 15.32 10.89
CA LYS A 142 -27.87 16.48 10.08
C LYS A 142 -27.14 17.80 10.33
N GLU A 143 -26.80 18.39 9.18
CA GLU A 143 -26.37 19.76 8.92
C GLU A 143 -24.92 20.09 9.30
N ILE A 144 -24.06 20.17 8.29
CA ILE A 144 -23.43 21.42 7.82
C ILE A 144 -23.05 21.16 6.35
N GLU A 145 -24.05 21.22 5.47
CA GLU A 145 -23.87 21.61 4.08
C GLU A 145 -23.74 23.14 4.07
N GLU A 146 -22.58 23.69 4.41
CA GLU A 146 -22.30 25.12 4.11
C GLU A 146 -20.83 25.58 4.31
N SER A 147 -19.87 24.68 4.48
CA SER A 147 -18.44 25.07 4.61
C SER A 147 -17.57 24.69 3.41
N HIS A 148 -18.15 24.16 2.33
CA HIS A 148 -17.40 23.56 1.21
C HIS A 148 -16.88 24.56 0.16
N GLU A 149 -17.27 25.84 0.25
CA GLU A 149 -16.98 26.84 -0.80
C GLU A 149 -15.72 27.70 -0.52
N MET A 150 -15.20 27.72 0.71
CA MET A 150 -13.97 28.47 1.03
C MET A 150 -12.70 27.61 1.06
N GLU A 151 -12.81 26.28 1.09
CA GLU A 151 -11.63 25.40 1.16
C GLU A 151 -11.00 25.06 -0.20
N VAL A 152 -11.75 25.28 -1.30
CA VAL A 152 -11.27 25.09 -2.68
C VAL A 152 -10.20 26.12 -3.07
N LYS A 153 -10.24 27.32 -2.47
CA LYS A 153 -9.26 28.40 -2.77
C LYS A 153 -7.96 28.30 -1.98
N LYS A 154 -7.92 27.62 -0.83
CA LYS A 154 -6.69 27.50 -0.01
C LYS A 154 -5.82 26.28 -0.39
N ARG A 155 -6.35 25.29 -1.10
CA ARG A 155 -5.59 24.12 -1.60
C ARG A 155 -4.80 24.38 -2.90
N LYS A 156 -4.99 25.53 -3.56
CA LYS A 156 -4.26 25.91 -4.78
C LYS A 156 -2.80 26.35 -4.56
N LEU A 157 -2.31 26.43 -3.32
CA LEU A 157 -0.98 26.99 -3.02
C LEU A 157 -0.07 26.12 -2.12
N LEU A 158 -0.44 24.87 -1.81
CA LEU A 158 0.43 23.95 -1.03
C LEU A 158 0.56 22.54 -1.63
N GLY A 159 0.15 22.37 -2.90
CA GLY A 159 0.26 21.10 -3.65
C GLY A 159 1.58 20.92 -4.41
N ALA A 160 2.59 21.74 -4.11
CA ALA A 160 3.91 21.68 -4.71
C ALA A 160 4.92 21.36 -3.61
N GLU A 161 5.02 20.09 -3.22
CA GLU A 161 6.28 19.44 -2.82
C GLU A 161 6.02 17.97 -2.42
N ASN A 162 6.92 17.08 -2.86
CA ASN A 162 6.92 15.61 -2.72
C ASN A 162 6.05 14.78 -3.69
N LYS A 163 6.22 15.02 -4.99
CA LYS A 163 6.03 13.98 -6.01
C LYS A 163 7.40 13.54 -6.53
N LYS A 164 8.06 12.62 -5.82
CA LYS A 164 9.13 11.81 -6.44
C LYS A 164 8.47 10.90 -7.47
N ASN A 165 8.27 11.46 -8.66
CA ASN A 165 7.82 10.76 -9.83
C ASN A 165 8.97 9.81 -10.21
N LEU A 166 8.83 8.52 -9.91
CA LEU A 166 9.65 7.50 -10.58
C LEU A 166 9.36 7.64 -12.07
N GLU A 167 10.31 8.25 -12.78
CA GLU A 167 10.30 8.37 -14.23
C GLU A 167 10.59 6.98 -14.80
N VAL A 168 9.53 6.29 -15.20
CA VAL A 168 9.65 4.99 -15.85
C VAL A 168 10.07 5.26 -17.29
N LYS A 169 11.37 5.18 -17.58
CA LYS A 169 11.88 5.33 -18.95
C LYS A 169 11.52 4.09 -19.77
N PHE A 170 10.36 4.09 -20.42
CA PHE A 170 9.98 3.04 -21.35
C PHE A 170 10.77 3.20 -22.66
N SER A 171 11.36 2.10 -23.12
CA SER A 171 12.07 2.04 -24.40
C SER A 171 11.62 0.80 -25.16
N LEU A 172 11.33 0.96 -26.45
CA LEU A 172 11.01 -0.16 -27.33
C LEU A 172 12.14 -1.18 -27.41
N SER A 173 13.40 -0.77 -27.20
CA SER A 173 14.55 -1.69 -27.15
C SER A 173 14.50 -2.68 -25.99
N ASP A 174 13.77 -2.34 -24.92
CA ASP A 174 13.71 -3.12 -23.68
C ASP A 174 12.48 -4.04 -23.64
N VAL A 175 11.66 -3.97 -24.68
CA VAL A 175 10.48 -4.80 -24.89
C VAL A 175 10.93 -6.20 -25.31
N LYS A 176 10.34 -7.23 -24.67
CA LYS A 176 10.74 -8.62 -24.82
C LYS A 176 9.55 -9.48 -25.25
N ASN A 177 9.82 -10.51 -26.05
CA ASN A 177 8.84 -11.55 -26.41
C ASN A 177 8.68 -12.65 -25.34
N LYS A 178 9.35 -12.49 -24.20
CA LYS A 178 9.31 -13.41 -23.06
C LYS A 178 9.20 -12.61 -21.76
N TYR A 179 8.46 -13.14 -20.81
CA TYR A 179 8.47 -12.66 -19.44
C TYR A 179 9.33 -13.59 -18.58
N LYS A 180 10.58 -13.18 -18.32
CA LYS A 180 11.59 -14.01 -17.64
C LYS A 180 11.84 -15.31 -18.41
N ASP A 181 11.52 -16.45 -17.81
CA ASP A 181 11.62 -17.80 -18.40
C ASP A 181 10.35 -18.24 -19.14
N ALA A 182 9.25 -17.47 -19.07
CA ALA A 182 8.00 -17.79 -19.76
C ALA A 182 7.95 -17.16 -21.16
N ASN A 183 7.57 -17.96 -22.15
CA ASN A 183 7.29 -17.52 -23.51
C ASN A 183 5.93 -16.80 -23.54
N LEU A 184 5.85 -15.71 -24.30
CA LEU A 184 4.60 -15.01 -24.56
C LEU A 184 4.09 -15.35 -25.97
N PRO A 185 2.77 -15.35 -26.21
CA PRO A 185 2.24 -15.44 -27.56
C PRO A 185 2.70 -14.26 -28.43
N PRO A 186 2.64 -14.36 -29.77
CA PRO A 186 3.23 -13.36 -30.68
C PRO A 186 2.80 -11.90 -30.42
N ASN A 187 1.50 -11.68 -30.16
CA ASN A 187 0.92 -10.36 -29.91
C ASN A 187 1.14 -9.85 -28.48
N TRP A 188 1.84 -10.60 -27.63
CA TRP A 188 2.08 -10.23 -26.25
C TRP A 188 3.56 -9.96 -26.01
N LYS A 189 3.84 -8.85 -25.31
CA LYS A 189 5.19 -8.42 -24.96
C LYS A 189 5.32 -8.20 -23.47
N ALA A 190 6.56 -8.18 -23.01
CA ALA A 190 6.92 -7.82 -21.66
C ALA A 190 7.85 -6.61 -21.64
N PHE A 191 7.69 -5.75 -20.65
CA PHE A 191 8.62 -4.69 -20.31
C PHE A 191 8.74 -4.64 -18.78
N ASN A 192 9.95 -4.72 -18.24
CA ASN A 192 10.17 -4.84 -16.79
C ASN A 192 9.29 -5.93 -16.15
N THR A 193 8.34 -5.51 -15.30
CA THR A 193 7.42 -6.36 -14.56
C THR A 193 5.98 -6.30 -15.09
N ILE A 194 5.77 -5.75 -16.29
CA ILE A 194 4.49 -5.78 -16.99
C ILE A 194 4.52 -6.68 -18.22
N ILE A 195 3.36 -7.25 -18.52
CA ILE A 195 3.02 -7.90 -19.79
C ILE A 195 1.88 -7.11 -20.42
N PHE A 196 1.91 -6.90 -21.74
CA PHE A 196 0.87 -6.16 -22.47
C PHE A 196 0.69 -6.74 -23.87
N ASN A 197 -0.50 -6.57 -24.47
CA ASN A 197 -0.70 -6.90 -25.88
C ASN A 197 -0.27 -5.72 -26.77
N GLU A 198 0.26 -6.03 -27.95
CA GLU A 198 0.52 -5.03 -28.97
C GLU A 198 -0.79 -4.49 -29.54
N ARG A 199 -0.70 -3.35 -30.23
CA ARG A 199 -1.87 -2.74 -30.88
C ARG A 199 -2.44 -3.71 -31.90
N GLU A 200 -3.71 -4.04 -31.73
CA GLU A 200 -4.49 -4.79 -32.72
C GLU A 200 -5.22 -3.81 -33.66
N GLU A 201 -5.65 -4.33 -34.81
CA GLU A 201 -6.49 -3.59 -35.73
C GLU A 201 -7.80 -3.15 -35.04
N GLY A 202 -8.21 -1.90 -35.24
CA GLY A 202 -9.36 -1.28 -34.55
C GLY A 202 -9.05 -0.67 -33.18
N LEU A 203 -7.84 -0.84 -32.64
CA LEU A 203 -7.46 -0.21 -31.39
C LEU A 203 -7.10 1.28 -31.62
N HIS A 204 -8.11 2.14 -31.65
CA HIS A 204 -7.96 3.57 -31.92
C HIS A 204 -7.53 4.35 -30.68
N ASP A 205 -6.61 5.31 -30.87
CA ASP A 205 -6.24 6.27 -29.83
C ASP A 205 -7.29 7.39 -29.78
N THR A 206 -7.65 7.82 -28.57
CA THR A 206 -8.73 8.79 -28.33
C THR A 206 -8.52 9.49 -26.99
N GLU A 207 -9.24 10.59 -26.77
CA GLU A 207 -9.25 11.34 -25.51
C GLU A 207 -10.10 10.67 -24.42
N LYS A 208 -11.06 9.80 -24.78
CA LYS A 208 -12.00 9.16 -23.84
C LYS A 208 -11.59 7.73 -23.50
N ILE A 209 -11.26 7.48 -22.24
CA ILE A 209 -10.77 6.17 -21.79
C ILE A 209 -11.78 5.51 -20.86
N ALA A 210 -12.23 4.31 -21.24
CA ALA A 210 -12.96 3.41 -20.36
C ALA A 210 -12.00 2.32 -19.90
N ALA A 211 -11.56 2.41 -18.65
CA ALA A 211 -10.56 1.51 -18.09
C ALA A 211 -11.19 0.56 -17.06
N PHE A 212 -10.70 -0.68 -17.01
CA PHE A 212 -11.31 -1.74 -16.23
C PHE A 212 -10.25 -2.57 -15.49
N ASP A 213 -10.59 -3.07 -14.30
CA ASP A 213 -9.99 -4.30 -13.79
C ASP A 213 -10.55 -5.53 -14.56
N PHE A 214 -9.95 -6.70 -14.37
CA PHE A 214 -10.40 -7.95 -14.98
C PHE A 214 -11.05 -8.93 -13.99
N ASP A 215 -10.30 -9.39 -12.98
CA ASP A 215 -10.72 -10.49 -12.11
C ASP A 215 -11.67 -9.98 -11.02
N GLY A 216 -12.96 -10.34 -11.10
CA GLY A 216 -14.01 -9.81 -10.23
C GLY A 216 -14.72 -8.58 -10.78
N CYS A 217 -14.20 -7.98 -11.85
CA CYS A 217 -14.80 -6.86 -12.58
C CYS A 217 -15.46 -7.31 -13.89
N LEU A 218 -14.65 -7.78 -14.84
CA LEU A 218 -15.11 -8.23 -16.16
C LEU A 218 -15.35 -9.74 -16.20
N ALA A 219 -14.55 -10.50 -15.47
CA ALA A 219 -14.60 -11.95 -15.44
C ALA A 219 -14.71 -12.47 -14.01
N ASN A 220 -15.58 -13.45 -13.81
CA ASN A 220 -15.59 -14.29 -12.62
C ASN A 220 -14.60 -15.45 -12.82
N THR A 221 -13.48 -15.38 -12.11
CA THR A 221 -12.33 -16.28 -12.25
C THR A 221 -12.15 -17.15 -11.01
N SER A 222 -13.21 -17.87 -10.64
CA SER A 222 -13.27 -18.78 -9.49
C SER A 222 -11.92 -19.46 -9.22
N VAL A 223 -11.29 -19.07 -8.11
CA VAL A 223 -9.95 -19.51 -7.63
C VAL A 223 -9.81 -21.02 -7.42
N LYS A 224 -10.88 -21.81 -7.63
CA LYS A 224 -10.89 -23.27 -7.52
C LYS A 224 -10.44 -23.97 -8.80
N ARG A 225 -10.51 -23.30 -9.97
CA ARG A 225 -10.07 -23.86 -11.26
C ARG A 225 -8.92 -23.02 -11.81
N ILE A 226 -7.87 -23.68 -12.28
CA ILE A 226 -6.73 -23.05 -12.94
C ILE A 226 -6.77 -23.46 -14.40
N GLY A 227 -6.62 -22.49 -15.31
CA GLY A 227 -6.63 -22.74 -16.75
C GLY A 227 -7.01 -21.50 -17.55
N ALA A 228 -6.77 -21.54 -18.86
CA ALA A 228 -7.16 -20.47 -19.79
C ALA A 228 -8.68 -20.32 -19.89
N ASP A 229 -9.43 -21.40 -19.70
CA ASP A 229 -10.91 -21.42 -19.80
C ASP A 229 -11.60 -21.40 -18.43
N ALA A 230 -10.84 -21.20 -17.35
CA ALA A 230 -11.34 -21.20 -15.98
C ALA A 230 -11.96 -19.85 -15.61
N TRP A 231 -12.93 -19.39 -16.40
CA TRP A 231 -13.60 -18.10 -16.19
C TRP A 231 -15.03 -18.10 -16.75
N SER A 232 -15.80 -17.08 -16.36
CA SER A 232 -17.11 -16.74 -16.92
C SER A 232 -17.27 -15.23 -16.87
N LEU A 233 -18.23 -14.67 -17.63
CA LEU A 233 -18.56 -13.24 -17.50
C LEU A 233 -18.99 -12.92 -16.06
N MET A 234 -18.53 -11.79 -15.54
CA MET A 234 -19.00 -11.31 -14.23
C MET A 234 -20.48 -10.93 -14.27
N TYR A 235 -20.91 -10.27 -15.36
CA TYR A 235 -22.31 -9.95 -15.66
C TYR A 235 -22.59 -10.21 -17.14
N ALA A 236 -23.81 -10.68 -17.45
CA ALA A 236 -24.20 -11.01 -18.81
C ALA A 236 -24.26 -9.78 -19.74
N SER A 237 -24.46 -8.58 -19.19
CA SER A 237 -24.54 -7.29 -19.90
C SER A 237 -23.19 -6.74 -20.38
N ILE A 238 -22.07 -7.30 -19.90
CA ILE A 238 -20.72 -6.78 -20.20
C ILE A 238 -20.44 -6.66 -21.71
N PRO A 239 -20.69 -7.68 -22.56
CA PRO A 239 -20.38 -7.58 -23.98
C PRO A 239 -21.08 -6.41 -24.66
N GLU A 240 -22.39 -6.25 -24.42
CA GLU A 240 -23.19 -5.14 -24.95
C GLU A 240 -22.66 -3.80 -24.45
N LYS A 241 -22.38 -3.69 -23.14
CA LYS A 241 -21.88 -2.43 -22.56
C LYS A 241 -20.52 -1.99 -23.10
N LEU A 242 -19.61 -2.93 -23.30
CA LEU A 242 -18.31 -2.64 -23.89
C LEU A 242 -18.43 -2.25 -25.37
N GLN A 243 -19.35 -2.86 -26.12
CA GLN A 243 -19.66 -2.48 -27.50
C GLN A 243 -20.26 -1.06 -27.57
N GLU A 244 -21.19 -0.72 -26.69
CA GLU A 244 -21.75 0.64 -26.58
C GLU A 244 -20.65 1.68 -26.34
N LEU A 245 -19.75 1.43 -25.38
CA LEU A 245 -18.66 2.33 -25.06
C LEU A 245 -17.70 2.50 -26.26
N TYR A 246 -17.30 1.39 -26.88
CA TYR A 246 -16.43 1.42 -28.06
C TYR A 246 -17.06 2.22 -29.21
N ASN A 247 -18.33 1.97 -29.51
CA ASN A 247 -19.08 2.71 -30.53
C ASN A 247 -19.30 4.19 -30.14
N GLY A 248 -19.32 4.50 -28.84
CA GLY A 248 -19.32 5.85 -28.27
C GLY A 248 -17.97 6.58 -28.33
N GLY A 249 -16.95 5.96 -28.93
CA GLY A 249 -15.63 6.56 -29.14
C GLY A 249 -14.67 6.40 -27.96
N TYR A 250 -14.97 5.49 -27.02
CA TYR A 250 -14.05 5.16 -25.94
C TYR A 250 -13.01 4.14 -26.38
N LYS A 251 -11.75 4.38 -25.96
CA LYS A 251 -10.74 3.33 -25.98
C LYS A 251 -10.88 2.49 -24.72
N LEU A 252 -11.01 1.19 -24.92
CA LEU A 252 -11.16 0.23 -23.85
C LEU A 252 -9.78 -0.26 -23.39
N VAL A 253 -9.52 -0.18 -22.08
CA VAL A 253 -8.23 -0.58 -21.50
C VAL A 253 -8.45 -1.46 -20.27
N ILE A 254 -7.72 -2.57 -20.17
CA ILE A 254 -7.69 -3.42 -18.97
C ILE A 254 -6.36 -3.22 -18.25
N PHE A 255 -6.45 -2.89 -16.96
CA PHE A 255 -5.32 -2.84 -16.04
C PHE A 255 -5.53 -3.87 -14.95
N THR A 256 -4.73 -4.94 -14.94
CA THR A 256 -4.92 -6.08 -14.03
C THR A 256 -3.64 -6.45 -13.28
N ASN A 257 -3.78 -6.82 -12.02
CA ASN A 257 -2.69 -7.26 -11.15
C ASN A 257 -2.62 -8.81 -11.15
N GLU A 258 -1.51 -9.41 -11.57
CA GLU A 258 -1.35 -10.88 -11.60
C GLU A 258 -0.06 -11.33 -10.90
N SER A 259 -0.06 -11.29 -9.56
CA SER A 259 1.13 -11.66 -8.78
C SER A 259 1.53 -13.13 -8.92
N ASN A 260 0.64 -14.03 -9.36
CA ASN A 260 0.98 -15.45 -9.46
C ASN A 260 2.06 -15.71 -10.51
N ILE A 261 2.13 -14.89 -11.57
CA ILE A 261 3.20 -14.96 -12.58
C ILE A 261 4.58 -14.77 -11.92
N GLU A 262 4.69 -13.86 -10.96
CA GLU A 262 5.95 -13.62 -10.25
C GLU A 262 6.18 -14.61 -9.10
N ARG A 263 5.13 -14.98 -8.36
CA ARG A 263 5.20 -15.91 -7.21
C ARG A 263 5.54 -17.33 -7.65
N TRP A 264 4.94 -17.82 -8.73
CA TRP A 264 5.01 -19.23 -9.12
C TRP A 264 6.17 -19.49 -10.06
N LYS A 265 7.41 -19.34 -9.57
CA LYS A 265 8.63 -19.45 -10.40
C LYS A 265 8.68 -20.74 -11.24
N ASN A 266 8.38 -21.88 -10.64
CA ASN A 266 8.42 -23.18 -11.33
C ASN A 266 7.17 -23.48 -12.18
N LYS A 267 6.14 -22.64 -12.11
CA LYS A 267 4.89 -22.77 -12.86
C LYS A 267 4.56 -21.47 -13.60
N ARG A 268 5.57 -20.66 -13.91
CA ARG A 268 5.38 -19.32 -14.46
C ARG A 268 4.71 -19.37 -15.81
N GLN A 269 5.13 -20.28 -16.68
CA GLN A 269 4.49 -20.50 -17.98
C GLN A 269 2.99 -20.81 -17.80
N GLN A 270 2.63 -21.73 -16.90
CA GLN A 270 1.22 -22.05 -16.63
C GLN A 270 0.42 -20.84 -16.11
N ALA A 271 1.02 -19.99 -15.28
CA ALA A 271 0.38 -18.77 -14.80
C ALA A 271 0.15 -17.76 -15.93
N VAL A 272 1.15 -17.58 -16.80
CA VAL A 272 1.08 -16.74 -18.00
C VAL A 272 0.00 -17.26 -18.95
N ASP A 273 0.05 -18.55 -19.30
CA ASP A 273 -0.92 -19.18 -20.22
C ASP A 273 -2.35 -19.07 -19.68
N SER A 274 -2.54 -19.27 -18.37
CA SER A 274 -3.85 -19.14 -17.75
C SER A 274 -4.35 -17.70 -17.74
N LYS A 275 -3.51 -16.70 -17.49
CA LYS A 275 -3.95 -15.30 -17.48
C LYS A 275 -4.20 -14.77 -18.89
N ILE A 276 -3.25 -14.96 -19.80
CA ILE A 276 -3.36 -14.51 -21.19
C ILE A 276 -4.51 -15.24 -21.90
N GLY A 277 -4.63 -16.56 -21.73
CA GLY A 277 -5.72 -17.31 -22.34
C GLY A 277 -7.11 -16.84 -21.90
N ARG A 278 -7.29 -16.47 -20.62
CA ARG A 278 -8.54 -15.87 -20.13
C ARG A 278 -8.83 -14.53 -20.79
N LEU A 279 -7.81 -13.68 -20.93
CA LEU A 279 -7.93 -12.35 -21.55
C LEU A 279 -8.24 -12.46 -23.04
N ASP A 280 -7.50 -13.30 -23.78
CA ASP A 280 -7.73 -13.51 -25.22
C ASP A 280 -9.13 -14.05 -25.50
N SER A 281 -9.57 -15.05 -24.72
CA SER A 281 -10.92 -15.60 -24.85
C SER A 281 -12.01 -14.58 -24.49
N PHE A 282 -11.76 -13.72 -23.51
CA PHE A 282 -12.66 -12.62 -23.17
C PHE A 282 -12.78 -11.59 -24.30
N ILE A 283 -11.65 -11.12 -24.85
CA ILE A 283 -11.61 -10.16 -25.96
C ILE A 283 -12.36 -10.70 -27.18
N LYS A 284 -12.13 -11.97 -27.53
CA LYS A 284 -12.85 -12.66 -28.60
C LYS A 284 -14.36 -12.73 -28.37
N LEU A 285 -14.78 -12.92 -27.12
CA LEU A 285 -16.20 -13.02 -26.75
C LEU A 285 -16.90 -11.66 -26.86
N VAL A 286 -16.27 -10.57 -26.41
CA VAL A 286 -16.89 -9.24 -26.41
C VAL A 286 -16.83 -8.53 -27.76
N LYS A 287 -15.97 -9.01 -28.68
CA LYS A 287 -15.87 -8.55 -30.08
C LYS A 287 -15.56 -7.06 -30.24
N VAL A 288 -14.79 -6.51 -29.31
CA VAL A 288 -14.25 -5.15 -29.39
C VAL A 288 -12.76 -5.18 -29.05
N PRO A 289 -11.93 -4.34 -29.68
CA PRO A 289 -10.51 -4.28 -29.41
C PRO A 289 -10.26 -3.68 -28.03
N ILE A 290 -9.37 -4.31 -27.25
CA ILE A 290 -9.04 -3.90 -25.88
C ILE A 290 -7.52 -3.90 -25.69
N GLN A 291 -7.00 -2.79 -25.15
CA GLN A 291 -5.59 -2.69 -24.75
C GLN A 291 -5.44 -3.27 -23.35
N VAL A 292 -4.52 -4.20 -23.14
CA VAL A 292 -4.34 -4.89 -21.86
C VAL A 292 -2.95 -4.66 -21.29
N PHE A 293 -2.89 -4.40 -19.99
CA PHE A 293 -1.67 -4.36 -19.20
C PHE A 293 -1.83 -5.22 -17.94
N ILE A 294 -0.86 -6.12 -17.74
CA ILE A 294 -0.79 -7.08 -16.64
C ILE A 294 0.42 -6.72 -15.78
N ALA A 295 0.19 -6.22 -14.58
CA ALA A 295 1.24 -6.01 -13.58
C ALA A 295 1.57 -7.33 -12.86
N CYS A 296 2.73 -7.89 -13.18
CA CYS A 296 3.18 -9.18 -12.63
C CYS A 296 3.90 -9.02 -11.29
N GLY A 297 4.47 -7.84 -11.03
CA GLY A 297 5.27 -7.57 -9.85
C GLY A 297 4.53 -7.75 -8.51
N LEU A 298 5.33 -7.85 -7.44
CA LEU A 298 4.84 -8.08 -6.07
C LEU A 298 4.73 -6.77 -5.29
N ARG A 299 3.89 -6.79 -4.25
CA ARG A 299 4.04 -5.83 -3.14
C ARG A 299 5.13 -6.33 -2.21
N ASN A 300 6.00 -5.42 -1.80
CA ASN A 300 7.09 -5.68 -0.87
C ASN A 300 6.84 -5.05 0.50
N GLY A 301 5.65 -4.48 0.72
CA GLY A 301 5.19 -4.02 2.04
C GLY A 301 5.77 -2.66 2.46
N LYS A 302 6.62 -2.05 1.63
CA LYS A 302 7.01 -0.63 1.69
C LYS A 302 6.71 0.00 0.34
N MET A 303 5.97 1.12 0.31
CA MET A 303 5.54 1.76 -0.94
C MET A 303 6.71 2.08 -1.90
N GLU A 304 7.86 2.50 -1.37
CA GLU A 304 9.05 2.83 -2.16
C GLU A 304 9.69 1.62 -2.86
N SER A 305 9.31 0.41 -2.45
CA SER A 305 9.78 -0.86 -3.01
C SER A 305 8.65 -1.67 -3.66
N ASP A 306 7.42 -1.17 -3.61
CA ASP A 306 6.30 -1.81 -4.30
C ASP A 306 6.50 -1.63 -5.81
N ASP A 307 6.11 -2.66 -6.56
CA ASP A 307 6.20 -2.61 -8.01
C ASP A 307 5.44 -1.39 -8.57
N PRO A 308 6.09 -0.53 -9.38
CA PRO A 308 5.48 0.74 -9.82
C PRO A 308 4.32 0.53 -10.79
N PHE A 309 4.18 -0.66 -11.38
CA PHE A 309 3.08 -0.99 -12.28
C PHE A 309 1.92 -1.65 -11.56
N ARG A 310 2.15 -2.20 -10.36
CA ARG A 310 1.09 -2.86 -9.59
C ARG A 310 0.13 -1.84 -8.99
N LYS A 311 -1.16 -1.95 -9.30
CA LYS A 311 -2.21 -1.13 -8.67
C LYS A 311 -2.11 -1.25 -7.14
N PRO A 312 -2.14 -0.14 -6.38
CA PRO A 312 -2.62 1.18 -6.79
C PRO A 312 -1.60 2.11 -7.45
N MET A 313 -0.39 1.66 -7.76
CA MET A 313 0.60 2.48 -8.46
C MET A 313 0.17 2.75 -9.90
N THR A 314 0.53 3.92 -10.43
CA THR A 314 0.03 4.40 -11.73
C THR A 314 0.93 4.02 -12.91
N GLY A 315 1.90 3.14 -12.73
CA GLY A 315 2.90 2.85 -13.77
C GLY A 315 2.30 2.30 -15.06
N MET A 316 1.29 1.42 -14.97
CA MET A 316 0.60 0.94 -16.17
C MET A 316 -0.13 2.08 -16.90
N TRP A 317 -0.78 2.98 -16.15
CA TRP A 317 -1.47 4.15 -16.74
C TRP A 317 -0.49 5.08 -17.46
N LYS A 318 0.66 5.38 -16.84
CA LYS A 318 1.69 6.25 -17.43
C LYS A 318 2.21 5.69 -18.75
N ILE A 319 2.58 4.40 -18.78
CA ILE A 319 3.02 3.74 -20.00
C ILE A 319 1.93 3.80 -21.06
N PHE A 320 0.70 3.49 -20.67
CA PHE A 320 -0.44 3.56 -21.57
C PHE A 320 -0.58 4.94 -22.23
N THR A 321 -0.61 6.02 -21.44
CA THR A 321 -0.80 7.38 -21.97
C THR A 321 0.38 7.88 -22.80
N GLU A 322 1.61 7.56 -22.38
CA GLU A 322 2.83 8.05 -23.01
C GLU A 322 3.15 7.31 -24.32
N HIS A 323 2.84 6.01 -24.41
CA HIS A 323 3.30 5.17 -25.52
C HIS A 323 2.18 4.46 -26.30
N PHE A 324 1.01 4.27 -25.69
CA PHE A 324 -0.09 3.52 -26.28
C PHE A 324 -1.31 4.40 -26.55
N ASN A 325 -1.18 5.73 -26.54
CA ASN A 325 -2.28 6.65 -26.88
C ASN A 325 -1.86 7.87 -27.72
N SER A 326 -0.76 7.77 -28.47
CA SER A 326 -0.25 8.80 -29.40
C SER A 326 -0.08 10.20 -28.81
N GLY A 327 0.09 10.33 -27.49
CA GLY A 327 0.20 11.62 -26.81
C GLY A 327 -1.08 12.46 -26.85
N ILE A 328 -2.23 11.87 -27.20
CA ILE A 328 -3.53 12.55 -27.17
C ILE A 328 -3.83 12.96 -25.72
N ALA A 329 -4.16 14.23 -25.51
CA ALA A 329 -4.62 14.73 -24.22
C ALA A 329 -5.95 14.07 -23.85
N LEU A 330 -6.04 13.54 -22.63
CA LEU A 330 -7.23 12.80 -22.20
C LEU A 330 -8.29 13.74 -21.63
N ASP A 331 -9.54 13.47 -21.98
CA ASP A 331 -10.71 14.02 -21.31
C ASP A 331 -10.94 13.22 -20.01
N MET A 332 -10.37 13.73 -18.91
CA MET A 332 -10.48 13.09 -17.59
C MET A 332 -11.89 13.13 -17.01
N ASP A 333 -12.76 14.05 -17.48
CA ASP A 333 -14.14 14.14 -17.03
C ASP A 333 -15.01 13.07 -17.69
N GLN A 334 -14.73 12.70 -18.93
CA GLN A 334 -15.39 11.59 -19.61
C GLN A 334 -14.73 10.24 -19.31
N SER A 335 -13.44 10.22 -18.97
CA SER A 335 -12.71 8.98 -18.68
C SER A 335 -13.01 8.43 -17.29
N PHE A 336 -13.00 7.10 -17.16
CA PHE A 336 -13.31 6.42 -15.90
C PHE A 336 -12.60 5.08 -15.73
N TYR A 337 -12.58 4.59 -14.49
CA TYR A 337 -12.09 3.28 -14.10
C TYR A 337 -13.20 2.46 -13.41
N VAL A 338 -13.35 1.20 -13.79
CA VAL A 338 -14.28 0.25 -13.15
C VAL A 338 -13.50 -0.91 -12.52
N GLY A 339 -13.70 -1.19 -11.23
CA GLY A 339 -13.00 -2.27 -10.55
C GLY A 339 -13.65 -2.70 -9.24
N ASP A 340 -13.44 -3.95 -8.84
CA ASP A 340 -14.07 -4.54 -7.66
C ASP A 340 -13.32 -4.20 -6.36
N ALA A 341 -12.03 -3.90 -6.43
CA ALA A 341 -11.20 -3.57 -5.27
C ALA A 341 -11.43 -2.13 -4.81
N ALA A 342 -12.63 -1.86 -4.29
CA ALA A 342 -13.12 -0.54 -3.89
C ALA A 342 -12.94 -0.23 -2.39
N GLY A 343 -12.31 -1.12 -1.63
CA GLY A 343 -12.06 -0.94 -0.20
C GLY A 343 -13.29 -1.11 0.70
N ARG A 344 -14.34 -1.76 0.21
CA ARG A 344 -15.53 -2.12 1.00
C ARG A 344 -15.22 -3.28 1.95
N THR A 345 -16.10 -3.52 2.92
CA THR A 345 -15.90 -4.54 3.97
C THR A 345 -15.53 -5.93 3.46
N ASN A 346 -16.08 -6.34 2.31
CA ASN A 346 -15.86 -7.66 1.71
C ASN A 346 -14.90 -7.63 0.51
N ASP A 347 -14.35 -6.47 0.16
CA ASP A 347 -13.40 -6.40 -0.95
C ASP A 347 -12.06 -6.98 -0.50
N HIS A 348 -11.40 -7.69 -1.41
CA HIS A 348 -10.09 -8.27 -1.15
C HIS A 348 -8.99 -7.21 -0.98
N SER A 349 -9.19 -6.01 -1.54
CA SER A 349 -8.30 -4.86 -1.41
C SER A 349 -9.00 -3.54 -1.78
N ASP A 350 -8.27 -2.42 -1.73
CA ASP A 350 -8.68 -1.09 -2.20
C ASP A 350 -7.84 -0.60 -3.39
N ALA A 351 -7.22 -1.54 -4.12
CA ALA A 351 -6.24 -1.24 -5.15
C ALA A 351 -6.84 -0.46 -6.35
N ASP A 352 -8.09 -0.74 -6.71
CA ASP A 352 -8.74 -0.17 -7.89
C ASP A 352 -9.21 1.26 -7.63
N ILE A 353 -9.88 1.50 -6.51
CA ILE A 353 -10.31 2.84 -6.13
C ILE A 353 -9.10 3.76 -5.93
N LYS A 354 -8.02 3.26 -5.30
CA LYS A 354 -6.80 4.05 -5.11
C LYS A 354 -6.03 4.28 -6.41
N PHE A 355 -6.04 3.32 -7.33
CA PHE A 355 -5.48 3.52 -8.68
C PHE A 355 -6.23 4.64 -9.41
N ALA A 356 -7.56 4.59 -9.44
CA ALA A 356 -8.39 5.61 -10.06
C ALA A 356 -8.17 7.00 -9.42
N GLN A 357 -8.13 7.07 -8.09
CA GLN A 357 -7.84 8.32 -7.35
C GLN A 357 -6.44 8.88 -7.66
N ALA A 358 -5.42 8.02 -7.72
CA ALA A 358 -4.06 8.45 -8.00
C ALA A 358 -3.87 8.97 -9.43
N VAL A 359 -4.66 8.43 -10.38
CA VAL A 359 -4.70 8.90 -11.76
C VAL A 359 -5.59 10.15 -11.91
N GLY A 360 -6.65 10.27 -11.11
CA GLY A 360 -7.67 11.31 -11.23
C GLY A 360 -8.87 10.90 -12.10
N LEU A 361 -9.17 9.59 -12.20
CA LEU A 361 -10.32 9.06 -12.93
C LEU A 361 -11.57 8.99 -12.05
N LYS A 362 -12.74 9.19 -12.66
CA LYS A 362 -14.01 8.76 -12.05
C LYS A 362 -13.98 7.26 -11.81
N PHE A 363 -14.50 6.81 -10.67
CA PHE A 363 -14.48 5.40 -10.28
C PHE A 363 -15.88 4.83 -10.14
N TYR A 364 -16.09 3.63 -10.69
CA TYR A 364 -17.32 2.87 -10.56
C TYR A 364 -17.04 1.46 -10.07
N VAL A 365 -17.97 0.89 -9.30
CA VAL A 365 -17.95 -0.54 -8.96
C VAL A 365 -18.72 -1.35 -10.00
N PRO A 366 -18.32 -2.60 -10.28
CA PRO A 366 -18.85 -3.38 -11.41
C PRO A 366 -20.36 -3.60 -11.33
N GLU A 367 -20.89 -3.90 -10.14
CA GLU A 367 -22.33 -4.13 -9.96
C GLU A 367 -23.19 -2.89 -10.21
N LYS A 368 -22.63 -1.68 -10.07
CA LYS A 368 -23.34 -0.45 -10.41
C LYS A 368 -23.18 -0.09 -11.88
N PHE A 369 -22.02 -0.40 -12.47
CA PHE A 369 -21.73 0.01 -13.83
C PHE A 369 -22.41 -0.91 -14.87
N PHE A 370 -22.43 -2.22 -14.62
CA PHE A 370 -22.93 -3.20 -15.57
C PHE A 370 -24.38 -3.64 -15.34
N LEU A 371 -24.99 -3.32 -14.18
CA LEU A 371 -26.41 -3.61 -13.91
C LEU A 371 -27.32 -2.38 -13.99
N ALA A 372 -26.75 -1.21 -14.32
CA ALA A 372 -27.50 0.04 -14.46
C ALA A 372 -28.15 0.19 -15.84
#